data_AF-A0A9E4R5Y3-F1
#
_entry.id   AF-A0A9E4R5Y3-F1
#
_cell.length_a   1.000
_cell.length_b   1.000
_cell.length_c   1.000
_cell.angle_alpha   90.00
_cell.angle_beta   90.00
_cell.angle_gamma   90.00
#
_symmetry.space_group_name_H-M   'P 1'
#
loop_
_entity.id
_entity.type
_entity.pdbx_description
1 polymer ?
#
loop_
_entity_poly.entity_id
_entity_poly.type
_entity_poly.pdbx_seq_one_letter_code
_entity_poly.pdbx_strand_id
1 'polypeptide(L)' 'MLMETQMPDILHRGKVRDTYALGGGHLLMVATDRISAFDVVLPTGITDKGLVLNRISAFWFERTKDIVPNHFICLAD' A
#
# COMPACT_ATOMS: atom_id res chain seq x y z
N MET A 1 5.33 11.10 9.08
CA MET A 1 3.97 10.83 8.57
C MET A 1 3.96 10.98 7.06
N LEU A 2 3.69 9.91 6.33
CA LEU A 2 3.65 9.88 4.87
C LEU A 2 2.23 10.09 4.38
N MET A 3 1.86 11.32 3.99
CA MET A 3 0.52 11.62 3.48
C MET A 3 0.41 11.51 1.96
N GLU A 4 1.49 11.81 1.24
CA GLU A 4 1.57 11.70 -0.21
C GLU A 4 2.95 11.21 -0.61
N THR A 5 2.99 10.45 -1.70
CA THR A 5 4.22 10.03 -2.34
C THR A 5 4.39 10.76 -3.67
N GLN A 6 5.64 11.01 -4.07
CA GLN A 6 5.99 11.67 -5.32
C GLN A 6 7.01 10.79 -6.05
N MET A 7 6.51 9.89 -6.88
CA MET A 7 7.31 9.06 -7.79
C MET A 7 6.76 9.17 -9.21
N PRO A 8 7.58 8.95 -10.25
CA PRO A 8 7.09 8.90 -11.63
C PRO A 8 6.13 7.72 -11.83
N ASP A 9 5.36 7.77 -12.92
CA ASP A 9 4.48 6.67 -13.35
C ASP A 9 3.38 6.28 -12.35
N ILE A 10 2.77 7.29 -11.72
CA ILE A 10 1.59 7.08 -10.87
C ILE A 10 0.43 6.54 -11.71
N LEU A 11 -0.09 5.40 -11.29
CA LEU A 11 -1.27 4.79 -11.92
C LEU A 11 -2.55 5.17 -11.18
N HIS A 12 -2.50 5.14 -9.85
CA HIS A 12 -3.68 5.37 -9.03
C HIS A 12 -3.32 5.89 -7.63
N ARG A 13 -4.07 6.89 -7.17
CA ARG A 13 -4.05 7.38 -5.78
C ARG A 13 -5.36 6.99 -5.11
N GLY A 14 -5.31 5.95 -4.30
CA GLY A 14 -6.43 5.51 -3.50
C GLY A 14 -6.50 6.25 -2.16
N LYS A 15 -7.54 5.96 -1.38
CA LYS A 15 -7.73 6.53 -0.03
C LYS A 15 -6.54 6.28 0.88
N VAL A 16 -5.89 5.11 0.75
CA VAL A 16 -4.79 4.67 1.63
C VAL A 16 -3.49 4.36 0.86
N ARG A 17 -3.57 3.89 -0.39
CA ARG A 17 -2.40 3.45 -1.16
C ARG A 17 -2.17 4.31 -2.39
N ASP A 18 -0.91 4.63 -2.65
CA ASP A 18 -0.44 5.15 -3.94
C ASP A 18 0.16 3.98 -4.73
N THR A 19 -0.25 3.81 -5.98
CA THR A 19 0.17 2.70 -6.85
C THR A 19 0.93 3.23 -8.06
N TYR A 20 2.11 2.68 -8.30
CA TYR A 20 3.03 3.05 -9.37
C TYR A 20 3.35 1.86 -10.27
N ALA A 21 3.55 2.12 -11.56
CA ALA A 21 4.08 1.11 -12.47
C ALA A 21 5.59 0.94 -12.26
N LEU A 22 6.08 -0.30 -12.19
CA LEU A 22 7.52 -0.62 -12.24
C LEU A 22 7.96 -1.21 -13.59
N GLY A 23 7.03 -1.31 -14.54
CA GLY A 23 7.25 -2.03 -15.80
C GLY A 23 7.16 -3.54 -15.65
N GLY A 24 7.13 -4.25 -16.78
CA GLY A 24 7.05 -5.72 -16.80
C GLY A 24 5.80 -6.30 -16.14
N GLY A 25 4.71 -5.52 -16.01
CA GLY A 25 3.49 -5.92 -15.31
C GLY A 25 3.56 -5.82 -13.77
N HIS A 26 4.66 -5.31 -13.21
CA HIS A 26 4.83 -5.15 -11.77
C HIS A 26 4.32 -3.79 -11.28
N LEU A 27 3.80 -3.80 -10.05
CA LEU A 27 3.26 -2.63 -9.37
C LEU A 27 3.99 -2.39 -8.05
N LEU A 28 4.38 -1.14 -7.79
CA LEU A 28 4.75 -0.68 -6.46
C LEU A 28 3.50 -0.12 -5.77
N MET A 29 3.11 -0.73 -4.66
CA MET A 29 1.99 -0.27 -3.85
C MET A 29 2.50 0.32 -2.53
N VAL A 30 2.43 1.64 -2.39
CA VAL A 30 2.87 2.34 -1.17
C VAL A 30 1.66 2.58 -0.26
N ALA A 31 1.59 1.89 0.88
CA ALA A 31 0.62 2.22 1.93
C ALA A 31 1.07 3.49 2.66
N THR A 32 0.21 4.50 2.62
CA THR A 32 0.43 5.80 3.27
C THR A 32 -0.19 5.84 4.66
N ASP A 33 0.12 6.90 5.40
CA ASP A 33 -0.45 7.20 6.71
C ASP A 33 -1.87 7.81 6.61
N ARG A 34 -2.38 8.02 5.39
CA ARG A 34 -3.76 8.45 5.16
C ARG A 34 -4.74 7.42 5.72
N ILE A 35 -5.79 7.91 6.37
CA ILE A 35 -6.90 7.11 6.89
C ILE A 35 -8.21 7.70 6.36
N SER A 36 -9.19 6.83 6.12
CA SER A 36 -10.51 7.25 5.64
C SER A 36 -11.62 6.61 6.44
N ALA A 37 -12.71 7.34 6.62
CA ALA A 37 -13.96 6.86 7.19
C ALA A 37 -15.13 7.48 6.42
N PHE A 38 -16.23 6.74 6.26
CA PHE A 38 -17.42 7.20 5.51
C PHE A 38 -17.07 7.75 4.12
N ASP A 39 -16.22 7.02 3.40
CA ASP A 39 -15.72 7.37 2.08
C ASP A 39 -14.89 8.66 1.95
N VAL A 40 -14.58 9.34 3.05
CA VAL A 40 -13.77 10.56 3.09
C VAL A 40 -12.38 10.26 3.66
N VAL A 41 -11.33 10.74 2.99
CA VAL A 41 -9.97 10.76 3.54
C VAL A 41 -9.89 11.87 4.59
N LEU A 42 -9.46 11.53 5.80
CA LEU A 42 -9.34 12.49 6.89
C LEU A 42 -8.16 13.45 6.64
N PRO A 43 -8.25 14.71 7.08
CA PRO A 43 -7.17 15.69 6.88
C PRO A 43 -5.90 15.32 7.65
N THR A 44 -6.03 14.56 8.74
CA THR A 44 -4.91 14.11 9.58
C THR A 44 -4.69 12.61 9.39
N GLY A 45 -3.45 12.23 9.12
CA GLY A 45 -3.03 10.83 9.07
C GLY A 45 -2.73 10.25 10.44
N ILE A 46 -2.34 8.98 10.46
CA ILE A 46 -1.81 8.30 11.64
C ILE A 46 -0.37 7.92 11.34
N THR A 47 0.58 8.50 12.07
CA THR A 47 2.02 8.21 11.91
C THR A 47 2.28 6.71 11.95
N ASP A 48 3.07 6.22 10.99
CA ASP A 48 3.50 4.83 10.82
C ASP A 48 2.39 3.81 10.55
N LYS A 49 1.16 4.26 10.34
CA LYS A 49 0.06 3.37 9.92
C LYS A 49 0.40 2.66 8.61
N GLY A 50 0.97 3.37 7.64
CA GLY A 50 1.36 2.77 6.36
C GLY A 50 2.34 1.60 6.54
N LEU A 51 3.34 1.79 7.42
CA LEU A 51 4.34 0.78 7.77
C LEU A 51 3.69 -0.46 8.41
N VAL A 52 2.81 -0.26 9.39
CA VAL A 52 2.11 -1.35 10.08
C VAL A 52 1.22 -2.12 9.10
N LEU A 53 0.47 -1.43 8.24
CA LEU A 53 -0.38 -2.07 7.23
C LEU A 53 0.42 -2.92 6.26
N ASN A 54 1.56 -2.43 5.77
CA ASN A 54 2.43 -3.18 4.88
C ASN A 54 2.95 -4.47 5.54
N ARG A 55 3.38 -4.40 6.80
CA ARG A 55 3.87 -5.57 7.55
C ARG A 55 2.76 -6.60 7.82
N ILE A 56 1.57 -6.14 8.19
CA ILE A 56 0.40 -7.03 8.38
C ILE A 56 0.03 -7.73 7.07
N SER A 57 -0.01 -6.98 5.96
CA SER A 57 -0.29 -7.56 4.64
C SER A 57 0.77 -8.61 4.25
N ALA A 58 2.06 -8.28 4.35
CA ALA A 58 3.15 -9.22 4.03
C ALA A 58 3.07 -10.51 4.88
N PHE A 59 2.82 -10.38 6.18
CA PHE A 59 2.62 -11.52 7.08
C PHE A 59 1.50 -12.45 6.60
N TRP A 60 0.33 -11.88 6.26
CA TRP A 60 -0.80 -12.69 5.83
C TRP A 60 -0.61 -13.28 4.43
N PHE A 61 -0.04 -12.52 3.47
CA PHE A 61 0.25 -13.05 2.14
C PHE A 61 1.16 -14.28 2.18
N GLU A 62 2.19 -14.26 3.03
CA GLU A 62 3.07 -15.41 3.21
C GLU A 62 2.35 -16.60 3.88
N ARG A 63 1.50 -16.32 4.89
CA ARG A 63 0.80 -17.36 5.66
C ARG A 63 -0.35 -18.03 4.92
N THR A 64 -0.88 -17.41 3.87
CA THR A 64 -2.03 -17.92 3.12
C THR A 64 -1.70 -18.29 1.68
N LYS A 65 -0.41 -18.31 1.30
CA LYS A 65 0.03 -18.57 -0.08
C LYS A 65 -0.34 -19.96 -0.59
N ASP A 66 -0.48 -20.92 0.32
CA ASP A 66 -0.89 -22.30 0.07
C ASP A 66 -2.43 -22.45 -0.06
N ILE A 67 -3.19 -21.47 0.45
CA ILE A 67 -4.66 -21.47 0.41
C ILE A 67 -5.15 -20.90 -0.93
N VAL A 68 -4.55 -19.79 -1.41
CA VAL A 68 -4.96 -19.12 -2.65
C VAL A 68 -3.80 -18.34 -3.29
N PRO A 69 -3.66 -18.36 -4.63
CA PRO A 69 -2.73 -17.47 -5.32
C PRO A 69 -3.00 -16.00 -4.98
N ASN A 70 -1.93 -15.23 -4.78
CA ASN A 70 -2.03 -13.81 -4.47
C ASN A 70 -1.00 -12.99 -5.27
N HIS A 71 -1.14 -11.66 -5.27
CA HIS A 71 -0.33 -10.76 -6.07
C HIS A 71 1.00 -10.34 -5.42
N PHE A 72 1.30 -10.83 -4.22
CA PHE A 72 2.44 -10.37 -3.45
C PHE A 72 3.74 -10.96 -4.00
N ILE A 73 4.71 -10.09 -4.28
CA ILE A 73 6.04 -10.49 -4.78
C ILE A 73 7.05 -10.40 -3.64
N CYS A 74 7.17 -9.22 -3.04
CA CYS A 74 8.00 -8.97 -1.88
C CYS A 74 7.52 -7.71 -1.14
N LEU A 75 8.01 -7.55 0.09
CA LEU A 75 7.95 -6.26 0.78
C LEU A 75 9.13 -5.42 0.28
N ALA A 76 8.87 -4.17 -0.11
CA ALA A 76 9.91 -3.22 -0.46
C ALA A 76 10.46 -2.55 0.81
N ASP A 77 11.78 -2.40 0.87
CA ASP A 77 12.54 -1.88 2.02
C ASP A 77 12.66 -0.35 1.99
#